data_AF-A0A937ZUV6-F1
#
_entry.id   AF-A0A937ZUV6-F1
#
_cell.length_a   1.000
_cell.length_b   1.000
_cell.length_c   1.000
_cell.angle_alpha   90.00
_cell.angle_beta   90.00
_cell.angle_gamma   90.00
#
_symmetry.space_group_name_H-M   'P 1'
#
loop_
_entity.id
_entity.type
_entity.pdbx_description
1 polymer ?
#
loop_
_entity_poly.entity_id
_entity_poly.type
_entity_poly.pdbx_seq_one_letter_code
_entity_poly.pdbx_strand_id
1 'polypeptide(L)'
;MAASGRMGMDEQGDELEVLYEFNTIGGVVRVAAVDAASGLEVKVLSPASAGEAALRLTARRKLLWALQRRRRTGITATGGRLRV
;
A
#
# COMPACT_ATOMS: atom_id res chain seq x y z
N MET A 1 -21.86 10.22 41.62
CA MET A 1 -21.40 11.48 40.99
C MET A 1 -20.58 11.10 39.77
N ALA A 2 -20.99 11.58 38.61
CA ALA A 2 -20.56 11.12 37.29
C ALA A 2 -19.31 11.86 36.77
N ALA A 3 -18.51 11.13 36.00
CA ALA A 3 -17.71 11.63 34.87
C ALA A 3 -17.38 10.38 34.01
N SER A 4 -18.27 9.87 33.15
CA SER A 4 -18.56 10.32 31.79
C SER A 4 -17.33 10.74 30.98
N GLY A 5 -17.00 9.93 29.98
CA GLY A 5 -16.65 10.42 28.64
C GLY A 5 -15.16 10.59 28.34
N ARG A 6 -14.62 9.58 27.63
CA ARG A 6 -13.82 9.68 26.39
C ARG A 6 -13.44 8.24 26.01
N MET A 7 -14.41 7.41 25.63
CA MET A 7 -14.73 7.11 24.22
C MET A 7 -14.00 8.00 23.21
N GLY A 8 -13.00 7.44 22.56
CA GLY A 8 -12.29 7.99 21.40
C GLY A 8 -11.72 6.80 20.65
N MET A 9 -12.56 6.12 19.87
CA MET A 9 -12.62 6.30 18.42
C MET A 9 -11.53 5.48 17.70
N ASP A 10 -11.62 4.18 17.87
CA ASP A 10 -11.20 3.16 16.90
C ASP A 10 -12.24 3.07 15.74
N GLU A 11 -12.71 4.25 15.28
CA GLU A 11 -13.32 4.43 13.96
C GLU A 11 -12.21 4.44 12.90
N GLN A 12 -11.49 3.32 12.77
CA GLN A 12 -10.55 3.11 11.67
C GLN A 12 -11.34 2.91 10.38
N GLY A 13 -11.79 4.03 9.82
CA GLY A 13 -12.37 4.09 8.49
C GLY A 13 -11.29 3.77 7.47
N ASP A 14 -11.28 2.54 6.97
CA ASP A 14 -10.66 2.14 5.69
C ASP A 14 -9.27 2.76 5.43
N GLU A 15 -8.45 2.88 6.49
CA GLU A 15 -7.12 3.47 6.40
C GLU A 15 -6.24 2.44 5.69
N LEU A 16 -5.95 2.69 4.41
CA LEU A 16 -5.07 1.85 3.60
C LEU A 16 -3.72 1.69 4.29
N GLU A 17 -3.55 0.55 4.95
CA GLU A 17 -2.30 0.14 5.58
C GLU A 17 -1.34 -0.35 4.49
N VAL A 18 -0.22 0.38 4.34
CA VAL A 18 0.76 0.11 3.29
C VAL A 18 2.08 -0.30 3.90
N LEU A 19 2.54 -1.51 3.56
CA LEU A 19 3.86 -2.01 3.89
C LEU A 19 4.85 -1.62 2.80
N TYR A 20 6.06 -1.18 3.17
CA TYR A 20 7.11 -0.78 2.24
C TYR A 20 8.37 -1.63 2.39
N GLU A 21 8.96 -2.03 1.27
CA GLU A 21 10.31 -2.59 1.19
C GLU A 21 11.19 -1.69 0.33
N PHE A 22 12.38 -1.34 0.82
CA PHE A 22 13.37 -0.56 0.09
C PHE A 22 14.58 -1.44 -0.21
N ASN A 23 14.98 -1.49 -1.48
CA ASN A 23 16.15 -2.24 -1.93
C ASN A 23 17.00 -1.35 -2.85
N THR A 24 18.16 -0.92 -2.35
CA THR A 24 19.09 -0.06 -3.10
C THR A 24 19.95 -0.90 -4.04
N ILE A 25 19.94 -0.53 -5.32
CA ILE A 25 20.70 -1.18 -6.40
C ILE A 25 21.51 -0.09 -7.11
N GLY A 26 22.76 0.09 -6.68
CA GLY A 26 23.62 1.17 -7.18
C GLY A 26 23.00 2.55 -6.93
N GLY A 27 22.81 3.35 -7.99
CA GLY A 27 22.26 4.71 -7.91
C GLY A 27 20.74 4.80 -7.80
N VAL A 28 20.02 3.67 -7.72
CA VAL A 28 18.56 3.62 -7.65
C VAL A 28 18.08 2.82 -6.45
N VAL A 29 16.87 3.09 -5.99
CA VAL A 29 16.15 2.32 -4.97
C VAL A 29 14.91 1.73 -5.61
N ARG A 30 14.77 0.42 -5.49
CA ARG A 30 13.51 -0.29 -5.75
C ARG A 30 12.67 -0.23 -4.49
N VAL A 31 11.48 0.33 -4.61
CA VAL A 31 10.49 0.42 -3.54
C VAL A 31 9.35 -0.53 -3.88
N ALA A 32 9.11 -1.53 -3.04
CA ALA A 32 7.86 -2.29 -3.08
C ALA A 32 6.87 -1.64 -2.10
N ALA A 33 5.62 -1.51 -2.51
CA ALA A 33 4.51 -1.08 -1.66
C ALA A 33 3.37 -2.09 -1.77
N VAL A 34 2.91 -2.60 -0.63
CA VAL A 34 1.87 -3.63 -0.52
C VAL A 34 0.71 -3.09 0.30
N ASP A 35 -0.50 -3.19 -0.24
CA ASP A 35 -1.74 -2.98 0.52
C ASP A 35 -2.02 -4.21 1.40
N ALA A 36 -2.00 -4.05 2.72
CA ALA A 36 -2.12 -5.15 3.67
C ALA A 36 -3.47 -5.89 3.53
N ALA A 37 -4.54 -5.18 3.18
CA ALA A 37 -5.89 -5.75 3.07
C ALA A 37 -6.08 -6.58 1.78
N SER A 38 -5.68 -6.06 0.61
CA SER A 38 -5.91 -6.74 -0.67
C SER A 38 -4.75 -7.61 -1.15
N GLY A 39 -3.59 -7.52 -0.49
CA GLY A 39 -2.33 -8.14 -0.90
C GLY A 39 -1.78 -7.59 -2.22
N LEU A 40 -2.31 -6.47 -2.73
CA LEU A 40 -1.84 -5.89 -3.98
C LEU A 40 -0.47 -5.24 -3.77
N GLU A 41 0.52 -5.68 -4.55
CA GLU A 41 1.87 -5.14 -4.54
C GLU A 41 2.17 -4.33 -5.81
N VAL A 42 2.88 -3.22 -5.66
CA VAL A 42 3.50 -2.49 -6.75
C VAL A 42 4.98 -2.25 -6.47
N LYS A 43 5.79 -2.23 -7.54
CA LYS A 43 7.22 -1.88 -7.47
C LYS A 43 7.50 -0.58 -8.23
N VAL A 44 8.32 0.29 -7.66
CA VAL A 44 8.77 1.55 -8.26
C VAL A 44 10.28 1.64 -8.20
N LEU A 45 10.89 2.22 -9.23
CA LEU A 45 12.31 2.61 -9.22
C LEU A 45 12.40 4.11 -9.02
N SER A 46 13.30 4.56 -8.16
CA SER A 46 13.55 5.99 -7.91
C SER A 46 15.03 6.22 -7.61
N PRO A 47 15.55 7.45 -7.77
CA PRO A 47 16.94 7.74 -7.43
C PRO A 47 17.23 7.42 -5.97
N ALA A 48 18.40 6.87 -5.67
CA ALA A 48 18.81 6.62 -4.29
C ALA A 48 19.02 7.90 -3.48
N SER A 49 19.22 9.04 -4.17
CA SER A 49 19.27 10.36 -3.58
C SER A 49 17.90 10.92 -3.19
N ALA A 50 16.80 10.29 -3.62
CA ALA A 50 15.47 10.69 -3.20
C ALA A 50 15.25 10.24 -1.75
N GLY A 51 15.00 11.20 -0.85
CA GLY A 51 14.73 10.91 0.57
C GLY A 51 13.53 9.97 0.75
N GLU A 52 13.51 9.24 1.86
CA GLU A 52 12.54 8.18 2.12
C GLU A 52 11.07 8.62 1.99
N ALA A 53 10.73 9.84 2.46
CA ALA A 53 9.39 10.39 2.33
C ALA A 53 8.92 10.49 0.86
N ALA A 54 9.83 10.89 -0.05
CA ALA A 54 9.53 10.99 -1.48
C ALA A 54 9.38 9.60 -2.12
N LEU A 55 10.21 8.64 -1.70
CA LEU A 55 10.12 7.25 -2.13
C LEU A 55 8.77 6.61 -1.72
N ARG A 56 8.40 6.75 -0.45
CA ARG A 56 7.10 6.30 0.10
C ARG A 56 5.93 6.93 -0.65
N LEU A 57 5.95 8.26 -0.84
CA LEU A 57 4.88 8.97 -1.54
C LEU A 57 4.69 8.48 -2.97
N THR A 58 5.79 8.27 -3.70
CA THR A 58 5.75 7.80 -5.09
C THR A 58 5.17 6.39 -5.16
N ALA A 59 5.62 5.48 -4.28
CA ALA A 59 5.12 4.12 -4.23
C ALA A 59 3.64 4.06 -3.80
N ARG A 60 3.23 4.84 -2.79
CA ARG A 60 1.84 4.97 -2.35
C ARG A 60 0.91 5.40 -3.47
N ARG A 61 1.30 6.44 -4.22
CA ARG A 61 0.51 6.95 -5.36
C ARG A 61 0.30 5.89 -6.43
N LYS A 62 1.33 5.11 -6.74
CA LYS A 62 1.22 3.99 -7.69
C LYS A 62 0.29 2.89 -7.18
N LEU A 63 0.38 2.55 -5.89
CA LEU A 63 -0.48 1.54 -5.27
C LEU A 63 -1.95 1.96 -5.32
N LEU A 64 -2.26 3.22 -4.96
CA LEU A 64 -3.60 3.79 -5.05
C LEU A 64 -4.17 3.73 -6.47
N TRP A 65 -3.36 4.10 -7.47
CA TRP A 65 -3.76 3.99 -8.86
C TRP A 65 -4.03 2.54 -9.28
N ALA A 66 -3.20 1.60 -8.84
CA ALA A 66 -3.37 0.17 -9.15
C ALA A 66 -4.64 -0.41 -8.50
N LEU A 67 -4.94 -0.04 -7.24
CA LEU A 67 -6.17 -0.41 -6.54
C LEU A 67 -7.40 0.11 -7.30
N GLN A 68 -7.40 1.38 -7.69
CA GLN A 68 -8.48 1.98 -8.48
C GLN A 68 -8.65 1.27 -9.83
N ARG A 69 -7.54 0.96 -10.50
CA ARG A 69 -7.57 0.22 -11.78
C ARG A 69 -8.16 -1.18 -11.59
N ARG A 70 -7.77 -1.91 -10.53
CA ARG A 70 -8.28 -3.26 -10.22
C ARG A 70 -9.78 -3.27 -9.93
N ARG A 71 -10.26 -2.28 -9.16
CA ARG A 71 -11.69 -2.07 -8.88
C ARG A 71 -12.49 -1.87 -10.17
N ARG A 72 -11.95 -1.11 -11.13
CA ARG A 72 -12.59 -0.87 -12.43
C ARG A 72 -12.60 -2.10 -13.34
N THR A 73 -11.60 -2.97 -13.27
CA THR A 73 -11.51 -4.17 -14.12
C THR A 73 -12.24 -5.39 -13.56
N GLY A 74 -12.79 -5.33 -12.35
CA GLY A 74 -13.53 -6.45 -11.74
C GLY A 74 -12.70 -7.73 -11.51
N ILE A 75 -11.36 -7.63 -11.58
CA ILE A 75 -10.46 -8.77 -11.36
C ILE A 75 -10.30 -8.95 -9.85
N THR A 76 -11.30 -9.57 -9.24
CA THR A 76 -11.20 -10.11 -7.88
C THR A 76 -10.34 -11.37 -7.97
N ALA A 77 -9.27 -11.44 -7.17
CA ALA A 77 -8.47 -12.66 -7.09
C ALA A 77 -9.26 -13.70 -6.31
N THR A 78 -10.21 -14.34 -6.97
CA THR A 78 -10.86 -15.54 -6.48
C THR A 78 -9.85 -16.68 -6.60
N GLY A 79 -9.45 -17.24 -5.45
CA GLY A 79 -8.61 -18.42 -5.39
C GLY A 79 -9.24 -19.56 -6.20
N GLY A 80 -8.56 -19.96 -7.27
CA GLY A 80 -8.93 -21.09 -8.10
C GLY A 80 -7.65 -21.75 -8.59
N ARG A 81 -7.37 -22.95 -8.07
CA ARG A 81 -6.27 -23.81 -8.52
C ARG A 81 -6.33 -23.93 -10.03
N LEU A 82 -5.27 -23.55 -10.73
CA LEU A 82 -5.07 -23.98 -12.11
C LEU A 82 -4.73 -25.48 -12.05
N ARG A 83 -5.74 -26.32 -12.27
CA ARG A 83 -5.53 -27.73 -12.61
C ARG A 83 -5.16 -27.76 -14.09
N VAL A 84 -3.88 -28.00 -14.36
CA VAL A 84 -3.44 -28.61 -15.61
C VAL A 84 -3.55 -30.13 -15.49
#